data_AF-H6VLM3-F1
#
_entry.id   AF-H6VLM3-F1
#
_cell.length_a   1.000
_cell.length_b   1.000
_cell.length_c   1.000
_cell.angle_alpha   90.00
_cell.angle_beta   90.00
_cell.angle_gamma   90.00
#
_symmetry.space_group_name_H-M   'P 1'
#
loop_
_entity.id
_entity.type
_entity.pdbx_description
1 polymer ?
#
loop_
_entity_poly.entity_id
_entity_poly.type
_entity_poly.pdbx_seq_one_letter_code
_entity_poly.pdbx_strand_id
1 'polypeptide(L)'
;WVFSIIVFGCISSVGYIKNDCIYNGDTNACHYGIGIGVIAFLACVLFICVDAMFDNFSSVQQRKYIVIGDMVFSGFWTFLWLVGFCYLTDKWRKTTTDWLDTRGFHDYSTAQAAIAFSFFSIISWAGLTFLAIRRYQQGWDQAFAPSYEPDPQIPGASPYPAYP
;
A
#
# COMPACT_ATOMS: atom_id res chain seq x y z
N TRP A 1 5.37 0.81 2.86
CA TRP A 1 6.10 -0.36 3.43
C TRP A 1 6.45 -0.19 4.90
N VAL A 2 7.06 0.93 5.33
CA VAL A 2 7.49 1.15 6.73
C VAL A 2 6.38 0.95 7.76
N PHE A 3 5.18 1.54 7.56
CA PHE A 3 4.06 1.37 8.48
C PHE A 3 3.59 -0.09 8.61
N SER A 4 3.65 -0.89 7.53
CA SER A 4 3.34 -2.32 7.57
C SER A 4 4.34 -3.10 8.43
N ILE A 5 5.64 -2.77 8.34
CA ILE A 5 6.69 -3.40 9.13
C ILE A 5 6.54 -3.06 10.61
N ILE A 6 6.21 -1.81 10.93
CA ILE A 6 5.99 -1.39 12.32
C ILE A 6 4.79 -2.14 12.91
N VAL A 7 3.65 -2.18 12.21
CA VAL A 7 2.44 -2.87 12.70
C VAL A 7 2.68 -4.38 12.82
N PHE A 8 3.36 -4.99 11.85
CA PHE A 8 3.80 -6.38 11.94
C PHE A 8 4.70 -6.61 13.15
N GLY A 9 5.69 -5.74 13.37
CA GLY A 9 6.61 -5.82 14.49
C GLY A 9 5.89 -5.72 15.83
N CYS A 10 4.96 -4.77 15.96
CA CYS A 10 4.12 -4.60 17.16
C CYS A 10 3.26 -5.85 17.45
N ILE A 11 2.63 -6.42 16.42
CA ILE A 11 1.75 -7.59 16.59
C ILE A 11 2.57 -8.87 16.79
N SER A 12 3.75 -8.99 16.17
CA SER A 12 4.60 -10.18 16.33
C SER A 12 5.34 -10.21 17.67
N SER A 13 5.69 -9.06 18.25
CA SER A 13 6.48 -9.02 19.48
C SER A 13 5.66 -9.25 20.74
N VAL A 14 4.43 -8.72 20.81
CA VAL A 14 3.56 -8.77 22.00
C VAL A 14 2.16 -9.28 21.68
N GLY A 15 1.86 -9.66 20.43
CA GLY A 15 0.50 -10.04 20.05
C GLY A 15 0.02 -11.36 20.63
N TYR A 16 0.92 -12.30 21.00
CA TYR A 16 0.54 -13.61 21.52
C TYR A 16 1.16 -13.93 22.88
N ILE A 17 0.32 -14.25 23.86
CA ILE A 17 0.74 -14.85 25.13
C ILE A 17 -0.12 -16.08 25.39
N LYS A 18 0.52 -17.26 25.57
CA LYS A 18 -0.16 -18.54 25.84
C LYS A 18 -1.29 -18.85 24.83
N ASN A 19 -1.04 -18.63 23.54
CA ASN A 19 -1.97 -18.76 22.40
C ASN A 19 -3.14 -17.76 22.33
N ASP A 20 -3.26 -16.84 23.28
CA ASP A 20 -4.26 -15.78 23.22
C ASP A 20 -3.68 -14.55 22.50
N CYS A 21 -4.49 -13.98 21.61
CA CYS A 21 -4.17 -12.72 20.95
C CYS A 21 -4.48 -11.54 21.87
N ILE A 22 -3.63 -10.50 21.86
CA ILE A 22 -3.82 -9.27 22.65
C ILE A 22 -5.15 -8.54 22.39
N TYR A 23 -5.75 -8.75 21.22
CA TYR A 23 -7.06 -8.22 20.84
C TYR A 23 -8.20 -9.11 21.36
N ASN A 24 -8.39 -9.13 22.68
CA ASN A 24 -9.48 -9.86 23.36
C ASN A 24 -9.51 -11.36 23.07
N GLY A 25 -8.33 -11.99 22.92
CA GLY A 25 -8.20 -13.42 22.62
C GLY A 25 -8.57 -13.81 21.19
N ASP A 26 -8.91 -12.86 20.31
CA ASP A 26 -9.31 -13.17 18.95
C ASP A 26 -8.10 -13.43 18.05
N THR A 27 -7.81 -14.72 17.82
CA THR A 27 -6.71 -15.17 16.95
C THR A 27 -6.79 -14.56 15.54
N ASN A 28 -7.99 -14.28 15.03
CA ASN A 28 -8.16 -13.72 13.69
C ASN A 28 -7.64 -12.28 13.60
N ALA A 29 -7.69 -11.49 14.68
CA ALA A 29 -7.17 -10.13 14.72
C ALA A 29 -5.63 -10.09 14.61
N CYS A 30 -4.94 -10.95 15.35
CA CYS A 30 -3.50 -11.07 15.24
C CYS A 30 -3.08 -11.69 13.90
N HIS A 31 -3.78 -12.73 13.42
CA HIS A 31 -3.53 -13.31 12.09
C HIS A 31 -3.73 -12.30 10.96
N TYR A 32 -4.74 -11.43 11.07
CA TYR A 32 -4.97 -10.36 10.10
C TYR A 32 -3.76 -9.43 10.00
N GLY A 33 -3.24 -8.95 11.14
CA GLY A 33 -2.06 -8.11 11.18
C GLY A 33 -0.79 -8.79 10.65
N ILE A 34 -0.58 -10.06 11.02
CA ILE A 34 0.53 -10.88 10.51
C ILE A 34 0.41 -11.09 9.00
N GLY A 35 -0.77 -11.46 8.52
CA GLY A 35 -1.04 -11.71 7.11
C GLY A 35 -0.78 -10.49 6.24
N ILE A 36 -1.26 -9.31 6.65
CA ILE A 36 -0.97 -8.05 5.95
C ILE A 36 0.54 -7.76 5.96
N GLY A 37 1.22 -7.99 7.08
CA GLY A 37 2.68 -7.84 7.16
C GLY A 37 3.44 -8.70 6.16
N VAL A 38 3.09 -9.99 6.06
CA VAL A 38 3.73 -10.94 5.13
C VAL A 38 3.43 -10.58 3.67
N ILE A 39 2.17 -10.26 3.35
CA ILE A 39 1.80 -9.82 2.01
C ILE A 39 2.55 -8.54 1.64
N ALA A 40 2.76 -7.63 2.61
CA ALA A 40 3.54 -6.42 2.38
C ALA A 40 5.00 -6.74 2.03
N PHE A 41 5.61 -7.69 2.73
CA PHE A 41 6.98 -8.10 2.42
C PHE A 41 7.09 -8.67 1.01
N LEU A 42 6.18 -9.57 0.62
CA LEU A 42 6.16 -10.16 -0.72
C LEU A 42 5.92 -9.12 -1.82
N ALA A 43 4.97 -8.21 -1.61
CA ALA A 43 4.69 -7.15 -2.56
C ALA A 43 5.89 -6.19 -2.70
N CYS A 44 6.59 -5.87 -1.61
CA CYS A 44 7.82 -5.07 -1.66
C CYS A 44 8.89 -5.72 -2.55
N VAL A 45 9.13 -7.03 -2.38
CA VAL A 45 10.07 -7.79 -3.23
C VAL A 45 9.63 -7.75 -4.70
N LEU A 46 8.33 -7.94 -4.96
CA LEU A 46 7.79 -7.90 -6.32
C LEU A 46 7.99 -6.52 -6.96
N PHE A 47 7.69 -5.43 -6.25
CA PHE A 47 7.90 -4.07 -6.76
C PHE A 47 9.38 -3.78 -7.04
N ILE A 48 10.30 -4.19 -6.15
CA ILE A 48 11.74 -4.07 -6.38
C ILE A 48 12.17 -4.85 -7.62
N CYS A 49 11.66 -6.07 -7.82
CA CYS A 49 11.95 -6.85 -9.02
C CYS A 49 11.43 -6.17 -10.29
N VAL A 50 10.22 -5.60 -10.26
CA VAL A 50 9.64 -4.86 -11.38
C VAL A 50 10.48 -3.61 -11.70
N ASP A 51 10.93 -2.88 -10.68
CA ASP A 51 11.82 -1.73 -10.83
C ASP A 51 13.21 -2.11 -11.37
N ALA A 52 13.76 -3.27 -10.99
CA ALA A 52 15.02 -3.76 -11.56
C ALA A 52 14.89 -4.19 -13.02
N MET A 53 13.71 -4.65 -13.43
CA MET A 53 13.41 -5.02 -14.81
C MET A 53 13.03 -3.80 -15.68
N PHE A 54 12.84 -2.62 -15.08
CA PHE A 54 12.36 -1.41 -15.77
C PHE A 54 13.30 -0.95 -16.90
N ASP A 55 14.60 -1.17 -16.76
CA ASP A 55 15.61 -0.86 -17.79
C ASP A 55 15.51 -1.74 -19.04
N ASN A 56 14.87 -2.92 -18.94
CA ASN A 56 14.66 -3.82 -20.09
C ASN A 56 13.39 -3.51 -20.89
N PHE A 57 12.51 -2.62 -20.41
CA PHE A 57 11.23 -2.32 -21.06
C PHE A 57 11.31 -1.06 -21.94
N SER A 58 11.47 -1.27 -23.26
CA SER A 58 11.43 -0.22 -24.30
C SER A 58 10.02 0.23 -24.70
N SER A 59 8.97 -0.49 -24.25
CA SER A 59 7.59 -0.21 -24.63
C SER A 59 6.90 0.74 -23.64
N VAL A 60 6.46 1.89 -24.15
CA VAL A 60 5.65 2.89 -23.43
C VAL A 60 4.40 2.26 -22.83
N GLN A 61 3.84 1.22 -23.46
CA GLN A 61 2.62 0.54 -23.02
C GLN A 61 2.83 -0.25 -21.71
N GLN A 62 3.99 -0.90 -21.51
CA GLN A 62 4.24 -1.69 -20.30
C GLN A 62 4.48 -0.83 -19.07
N ARG A 63 5.15 0.32 -19.23
CA ARG A 63 5.33 1.31 -18.16
C ARG A 63 3.98 1.81 -17.63
N LYS A 64 3.00 2.00 -18.51
CA LYS A 64 1.64 2.42 -18.15
C LYS A 64 0.91 1.38 -17.32
N TYR A 65 1.01 0.09 -17.70
CA TYR A 65 0.40 -0.99 -16.92
C TYR A 65 1.00 -1.12 -15.52
N ILE A 66 2.32 -0.93 -15.38
CA ILE A 66 2.98 -0.97 -14.06
C ILE A 66 2.48 0.18 -13.17
N VAL A 67 2.38 1.41 -13.71
CA VAL A 67 1.88 2.57 -12.96
C VAL A 67 0.42 2.38 -12.55
N ILE A 68 -0.44 1.88 -13.44
CA ILE A 68 -1.84 1.58 -13.10
C ILE A 68 -1.91 0.48 -12.03
N GLY A 69 -1.05 -0.55 -12.14
CA GLY A 69 -0.92 -1.61 -11.16
C GLY A 69 -0.56 -1.08 -9.77
N ASP A 70 0.42 -0.18 -9.68
CA ASP A 70 0.81 0.47 -8.43
C ASP A 70 -0.32 1.32 -7.84
N MET A 71 -1.08 2.04 -8.68
CA MET A 71 -2.25 2.80 -8.24
C MET A 71 -3.37 1.91 -7.67
N VAL A 72 -3.70 0.82 -8.37
CA VAL A 72 -4.71 -0.15 -7.93
C VAL A 72 -4.25 -0.84 -6.65
N PHE A 73 -2.99 -1.27 -6.60
CA PHE A 73 -2.40 -1.88 -5.41
C PHE A 73 -2.47 -0.91 -4.23
N SER A 74 -2.06 0.34 -4.41
CA SER A 74 -2.11 1.37 -3.38
C SER A 74 -3.54 1.63 -2.88
N GLY A 75 -4.54 1.66 -3.78
CA GLY A 75 -5.95 1.82 -3.43
C GLY A 75 -6.56 0.59 -2.74
N PHE A 76 -6.15 -0.61 -3.13
CA PHE A 76 -6.53 -1.82 -2.40
C PHE A 76 -5.87 -1.86 -1.01
N TRP A 77 -4.63 -1.39 -0.92
CA TRP A 77 -3.87 -1.35 0.32
C TRP A 77 -4.47 -0.37 1.33
N THR A 78 -4.92 0.83 0.91
CA THR A 78 -5.66 1.75 1.78
C THR A 78 -6.91 1.10 2.37
N PHE A 79 -7.67 0.38 1.54
CA PHE A 79 -8.88 -0.31 1.98
C PHE A 79 -8.57 -1.39 3.02
N LEU A 80 -7.53 -2.20 2.80
CA LEU A 80 -7.09 -3.16 3.80
C LEU A 80 -6.68 -2.47 5.10
N TRP A 81 -5.92 -1.38 5.06
CA TRP A 81 -5.59 -0.63 6.27
C TRP A 81 -6.81 -0.08 7.00
N LEU A 82 -7.84 0.36 6.27
CA LEU A 82 -9.11 0.80 6.83
C LEU A 82 -9.84 -0.33 7.54
N VAL A 83 -9.98 -1.49 6.89
CA VAL A 83 -10.58 -2.68 7.49
C VAL A 83 -9.81 -3.10 8.74
N GLY A 84 -8.48 -3.10 8.67
CA GLY A 84 -7.62 -3.40 9.80
C GLY A 84 -7.82 -2.47 10.96
N PHE A 85 -7.79 -1.16 10.73
CA PHE A 85 -8.05 -0.17 11.75
C PHE A 85 -9.42 -0.37 12.41
N CYS A 86 -10.49 -0.54 11.62
CA CYS A 86 -11.83 -0.77 12.16
C CYS A 86 -11.91 -2.07 12.97
N TYR A 87 -11.31 -3.15 12.45
CA TYR A 87 -11.34 -4.46 13.09
C TYR A 87 -10.54 -4.51 14.39
N LEU A 88 -9.29 -4.03 14.35
CA LEU A 88 -8.43 -3.96 15.53
C LEU A 88 -9.04 -3.05 16.60
N THR A 89 -9.63 -1.90 16.20
CA THR A 89 -10.26 -0.97 17.15
C THR A 89 -11.53 -1.57 17.78
N ASP A 90 -12.37 -2.28 17.03
CA ASP A 90 -13.56 -2.93 17.60
C ASP A 90 -13.18 -4.01 18.62
N LYS A 91 -12.15 -4.81 18.31
CA LYS A 91 -11.65 -5.83 19.24
C LYS A 91 -10.97 -5.21 20.44
N TRP A 92 -10.15 -4.19 20.23
CA TRP A 92 -9.49 -3.44 21.29
C TRP A 92 -10.47 -2.77 22.26
N ARG A 93 -11.57 -2.20 21.75
CA ARG A 93 -12.64 -1.62 22.59
C ARG A 93 -13.28 -2.67 23.52
N LYS A 94 -13.33 -3.93 23.11
CA LYS A 94 -13.88 -5.04 23.91
C LYS A 94 -12.85 -5.62 24.88
N THR A 95 -11.56 -5.36 24.66
CA THR A 95 -10.50 -5.80 25.56
C THR A 95 -10.52 -4.97 26.86
N THR A 96 -10.69 -5.64 28.00
CA THR A 96 -10.70 -5.00 29.33
C THR A 96 -9.34 -5.11 29.99
N THR A 97 -8.87 -4.09 30.70
CA THR A 97 -7.56 -4.09 31.37
C THR A 97 -7.36 -5.27 32.32
N ASP A 98 -8.41 -5.67 33.04
CA ASP A 98 -8.43 -6.87 33.91
C ASP A 98 -8.15 -8.18 33.14
N TRP A 99 -8.68 -8.29 31.92
CA TRP A 99 -8.43 -9.43 31.04
C TRP A 99 -6.98 -9.48 30.57
N LEU A 100 -6.39 -8.33 30.23
CA LEU A 100 -4.97 -8.24 29.85
C LEU A 100 -4.06 -8.67 31.00
N ASP A 101 -4.33 -8.14 32.20
CA ASP A 101 -3.50 -8.39 33.39
C ASP A 101 -3.57 -9.88 33.80
N THR A 102 -4.77 -10.47 33.83
CA THR A 102 -4.98 -11.90 34.14
C THR A 102 -4.22 -12.83 33.16
N ARG A 103 -4.06 -12.41 31.91
CA ARG A 103 -3.35 -13.16 30.86
C ARG A 103 -1.84 -12.87 30.81
N GLY A 104 -1.36 -11.88 31.57
CA GLY A 104 0.06 -11.49 31.63
C GLY A 104 0.50 -10.50 30.55
N PHE A 105 -0.43 -9.77 29.93
CA PHE A 105 -0.10 -8.68 29.02
C PHE A 105 0.18 -7.40 29.81
N HIS A 106 1.44 -7.16 30.17
CA HIS A 106 1.84 -5.92 30.86
C HIS A 106 2.04 -4.73 29.90
N ASP A 107 2.53 -4.97 28.67
CA ASP A 107 2.88 -3.92 27.71
C ASP A 107 1.88 -3.81 26.56
N TYR A 108 0.71 -3.24 26.87
CA TYR A 108 -0.39 -3.11 25.92
C TYR A 108 -0.33 -1.84 25.05
N SER A 109 0.67 -0.97 25.30
CA SER A 109 1.04 0.18 24.47
C SER A 109 1.37 -0.22 23.03
N THR A 110 1.91 -1.44 22.84
CA THR A 110 2.23 -1.99 21.53
C THR A 110 0.99 -2.21 20.65
N ALA A 111 -0.12 -2.68 21.24
CA ALA A 111 -1.38 -2.86 20.53
C ALA A 111 -2.04 -1.51 20.18
N GLN A 112 -1.94 -0.53 21.07
CA GLN A 112 -2.40 0.84 20.81
C GLN A 112 -1.58 1.52 19.71
N ALA A 113 -0.25 1.34 19.73
CA ALA A 113 0.64 1.80 18.69
C ALA A 113 0.28 1.19 17.33
N ALA A 114 0.03 -0.13 17.27
CA ALA A 114 -0.42 -0.79 16.03
C ALA A 114 -1.71 -0.18 15.47
N ILE A 115 -2.69 0.14 16.32
CA ILE A 115 -3.94 0.83 15.92
C ILE A 115 -3.63 2.23 15.40
N ALA A 116 -2.83 3.02 16.12
CA ALA A 116 -2.48 4.38 15.70
C ALA A 116 -1.71 4.40 14.37
N PHE A 117 -0.73 3.51 14.20
CA PHE A 117 0.02 3.40 12.94
C PHE A 117 -0.84 2.90 11.79
N SER A 118 -1.83 2.03 12.05
CA SER A 118 -2.80 1.65 11.02
C SER A 118 -3.63 2.83 10.53
N PHE A 119 -4.06 3.72 11.44
CA PHE A 119 -4.76 4.95 11.09
C PHE A 119 -3.92 5.91 10.23
N PHE A 120 -2.67 6.17 10.65
CA PHE A 120 -1.76 7.02 9.86
C PHE A 120 -1.39 6.41 8.51
N SER A 121 -1.35 5.08 8.43
CA SER A 121 -1.14 4.38 7.16
C SER A 121 -2.26 4.68 6.18
N ILE A 122 -3.54 4.66 6.60
CA ILE A 122 -4.68 5.00 5.74
C ILE A 122 -4.50 6.36 5.11
N ILE A 123 -4.17 7.38 5.92
CA ILE A 123 -3.98 8.76 5.44
C ILE A 123 -2.82 8.84 4.43
N SER A 124 -1.70 8.19 4.75
CA SER A 124 -0.50 8.20 3.91
C SER A 124 -0.76 7.59 2.54
N TRP A 125 -1.37 6.40 2.50
CA TRP A 125 -1.68 5.72 1.25
C TRP A 125 -2.84 6.38 0.49
N ALA A 126 -3.83 6.97 1.19
CA ALA A 126 -4.90 7.72 0.56
C ALA A 126 -4.38 9.01 -0.10
N GLY A 127 -3.44 9.70 0.55
CA GLY A 127 -2.74 10.84 -0.04
C GLY A 127 -1.94 10.45 -1.29
N LEU A 128 -1.19 9.34 -1.22
CA LEU A 128 -0.41 8.83 -2.35
C LEU A 128 -1.30 8.45 -3.54
N THR A 129 -2.38 7.70 -3.29
CA THR A 129 -3.35 7.34 -4.35
C THR A 129 -4.02 8.57 -4.95
N PHE A 130 -4.44 9.54 -4.15
CA PHE A 130 -5.02 10.78 -4.66
C PHE A 130 -4.03 11.57 -5.53
N LEU A 131 -2.79 11.76 -5.07
CA LEU A 131 -1.75 12.44 -5.85
C LEU A 131 -1.41 11.66 -7.13
N ALA A 132 -1.37 10.33 -7.06
CA ALA A 132 -1.16 9.47 -8.22
C ALA A 132 -2.31 9.61 -9.23
N ILE A 133 -3.57 9.67 -8.78
CA ILE A 133 -4.74 9.90 -9.65
C ILE A 133 -4.66 11.28 -10.30
N ARG A 134 -4.33 12.31 -9.53
CA ARG A 134 -4.17 13.67 -10.07
C ARG A 134 -3.07 13.74 -11.13
N ARG A 135 -1.91 13.13 -10.86
CA ARG A 135 -0.81 13.05 -11.83
C ARG A 135 -1.15 12.18 -13.03
N TYR A 136 -1.90 11.11 -12.83
CA TYR A 136 -2.37 10.27 -13.91
C TYR A 136 -3.32 11.04 -14.82
N GLN A 137 -4.28 11.78 -14.27
CA GLN A 137 -5.17 12.65 -15.04
C GLN A 137 -4.41 13.76 -15.78
N GLN A 138 -3.43 14.40 -15.15
CA GLN A 138 -2.61 15.46 -15.76
C GLN A 138 -1.60 14.93 -16.79
N GLY A 139 -1.04 13.73 -16.56
CA GLY A 139 -0.08 13.08 -17.44
C GLY A 139 -0.72 12.29 -18.56
N TRP A 140 -2.01 11.92 -18.45
CA TRP A 140 -2.75 11.27 -19.52
C TRP A 140 -2.80 12.14 -20.78
N ASP A 141 -3.03 13.44 -20.63
CA ASP A 141 -3.14 14.39 -21.74
C ASP A 141 -1.79 14.60 -22.49
N GLN A 142 -0.65 14.34 -21.85
CA GLN A 142 0.68 14.59 -22.45
C GLN A 142 1.51 13.33 -22.74
N ALA A 143 1.29 12.20 -22.04
CA ALA A 143 2.07 10.97 -22.18
C ALA A 143 1.40 9.91 -23.11
N PHE A 144 0.21 10.20 -23.62
CA PHE A 144 -0.55 9.35 -24.54
C PHE A 144 -0.98 10.06 -25.82
N ALA A 145 -0.65 11.35 -26.00
CA ALA A 145 -0.59 11.90 -27.34
C ALA A 145 0.33 10.96 -28.14
N PRO A 146 -0.14 10.34 -29.25
CA PRO A 146 0.72 9.48 -30.04
C PRO A 146 1.90 10.35 -30.45
N SER A 147 3.09 10.05 -29.93
CA SER A 147 4.34 10.52 -30.51
C SER A 147 4.45 9.82 -31.86
N TYR A 148 3.73 10.36 -32.84
CA TYR A 148 4.08 10.21 -34.23
C TYR A 148 5.41 10.96 -34.36
N GLU A 149 6.51 10.29 -34.02
CA GLU A 149 7.82 10.73 -34.48
C GLU A 149 7.76 10.60 -36.01
N PRO A 150 7.77 11.70 -36.78
CA PRO A 150 8.08 11.58 -38.18
C PRO A 150 9.56 11.22 -38.24
N ASP A 151 9.84 10.00 -38.66
CA ASP A 151 11.18 9.56 -39.02
C ASP A 151 11.88 10.65 -39.86
N PRO A 152 13.00 11.26 -39.39
CA PRO A 152 13.69 12.32 -40.13
C PRO A 152 14.31 11.86 -41.45
N GLN A 153 14.24 10.58 -41.80
CA GLN A 153 14.93 10.01 -42.96
C GLN A 153 14.14 10.07 -44.27
N ILE A 154 12.95 10.69 -44.31
CA ILE A 154 12.22 10.93 -45.56
C ILE A 154 12.36 12.40 -45.98
N PRO A 155 13.16 12.73 -47.01
CA PRO A 155 13.26 14.08 -47.52
C PRO A 155 11.94 14.47 -48.20
N GLY A 156 11.11 15.25 -47.50
CA GLY A 156 9.88 15.80 -48.07
C GLY A 156 8.73 16.12 -47.10
N ALA A 157 8.81 15.76 -45.83
CA ALA A 157 7.73 16.06 -44.87
C ALA A 157 7.93 17.45 -44.24
N SER A 158 7.32 18.47 -44.84
CA SER A 158 7.20 19.82 -44.28
C SER A 158 6.45 19.81 -42.94
N PRO A 159 6.94 20.50 -41.90
CA PRO A 159 6.21 20.67 -40.65
C PRO A 159 5.15 21.78 -40.80
N TYR A 160 4.01 21.58 -40.15
CA TYR A 160 2.85 22.47 -39.98
C TYR A 160 1.70 22.34 -41.00
N PRO A 161 0.47 22.01 -40.56
CA PRO A 161 -0.75 22.41 -41.25
C PRO A 161 -1.10 23.86 -40.89
N ALA A 162 -1.24 24.71 -41.90
CA ALA A 162 -1.95 25.97 -41.78
C ALA A 162 -3.45 25.66 -41.60
N TYR A 163 -4.05 26.19 -40.54
CA TYR A 163 -5.50 26.21 -40.39
C TYR A 163 -6.08 27.45 -41.08
N PRO A 164 -7.30 27.38 -41.66
CA PRO A 164 -8.03 28.54 -42.16
C PRO A 164 -8.48 29.48 -41.03
#